data_AF-A0A2X3BVG5-F1
#
_entry.id   AF-A0A2X3BVG5-F1
#
_cell.length_a   1.000
_cell.length_b   1.000
_cell.length_c   1.000
_cell.angle_alpha   90.00
_cell.angle_beta   90.00
_cell.angle_gamma   90.00
#
_symmetry.space_group_name_H-M   'P 1'
#
loop_
_entity.id
_entity.type
_entity.pdbx_description
1 polymer ?
#
loop_
_entity_poly.entity_id
_entity_poly.type
_entity_poly.pdbx_seq_one_letter_code
_entity_poly.pdbx_strand_id
1 'polypeptide(L)'
;MHGVSFVYRQFAMVQQAAAMIRHGEVGRIFAAHGSYLQDWMLLETDYNWRVDSAQGGASRTVADIGSHWCDTVQFMTGRRIVEVMADLSIVWPTRKAPVNGKATFSAVHEAQAYETRPVDTEDFGSVLLRFDDGSKGSFMVSQVSAGRKNRLAVEINGSLCSLAWDQEVPQRLWIGHREQPDRLLSDDPSLLRPEIADSAHYPGGHMRAGRTPLRI
;
A
#
# COMPACT_ATOMS: atom_id res chain seq x y z
N MET A 1 -23.45 -6.77 -9.09
CA MET A 1 -22.17 -6.05 -9.15
C MET A 1 -21.27 -6.65 -8.07
N HIS A 2 -20.13 -7.25 -8.45
CA HIS A 2 -19.13 -7.72 -7.49
C HIS A 2 -17.95 -6.75 -7.57
N GLY A 3 -17.51 -6.20 -6.43
CA GLY A 3 -16.40 -5.26 -6.36
C GLY A 3 -15.47 -5.61 -5.20
N VAL A 4 -14.18 -5.48 -5.42
CA VAL A 4 -13.15 -5.61 -4.38
C VAL A 4 -12.60 -4.21 -4.08
N SER A 5 -12.51 -3.86 -2.81
CA SER A 5 -12.24 -2.48 -2.35
C SER A 5 -10.77 -2.07 -2.45
N PHE A 6 -10.20 -2.09 -3.66
CA PHE A 6 -8.86 -1.54 -3.93
C PHE A 6 -8.89 -0.01 -4.08
N VAL A 7 -9.00 0.67 -2.94
CA VAL A 7 -9.23 2.12 -2.86
C VAL A 7 -8.06 2.97 -3.40
N TYR A 8 -6.84 2.44 -3.43
CA TYR A 8 -5.65 3.19 -3.85
C TYR A 8 -5.69 3.62 -5.32
N ARG A 9 -6.41 2.87 -6.17
CA ARG A 9 -6.66 3.25 -7.56
C ARG A 9 -7.38 4.60 -7.69
N GLN A 10 -8.07 5.05 -6.64
CA GLN A 10 -8.88 6.28 -6.68
C GLN A 10 -8.08 7.56 -6.42
N PHE A 11 -6.80 7.46 -6.03
CA PHE A 11 -5.97 8.66 -5.87
C PHE A 11 -5.65 9.29 -7.22
N ALA A 12 -5.79 10.62 -7.31
CA ALA A 12 -5.54 11.38 -8.54
C ALA A 12 -4.14 11.13 -9.12
N MET A 13 -3.11 11.04 -8.27
CA MET A 13 -1.75 10.75 -8.71
C MET A 13 -1.56 9.31 -9.24
N VAL A 14 -2.30 8.34 -8.71
CA VAL A 14 -2.29 6.95 -9.22
C VAL A 14 -2.98 6.90 -10.59
N GLN A 15 -4.11 7.59 -10.73
CA GLN A 15 -4.81 7.75 -12.00
C GLN A 15 -3.97 8.50 -13.05
N GLN A 16 -3.31 9.58 -12.65
CA GLN A 16 -2.42 10.36 -13.49
C GLN A 16 -1.22 9.53 -13.97
N ALA A 17 -0.56 8.77 -13.07
CA ALA A 17 0.52 7.87 -13.45
C ALA A 17 0.04 6.80 -14.45
N ALA A 18 -1.13 6.19 -14.21
CA ALA A 18 -1.73 5.23 -15.12
C ALA A 18 -2.02 5.84 -16.50
N ALA A 19 -2.47 7.10 -16.54
CA ALA A 19 -2.70 7.83 -17.77
C ALA A 19 -1.40 8.14 -18.53
N MET A 20 -0.36 8.63 -17.84
CA MET A 20 0.95 8.87 -18.45
C MET A 20 1.53 7.61 -19.08
N ILE A 21 1.43 6.47 -18.39
CA ILE A 21 1.87 5.17 -18.91
C ILE A 21 1.07 4.77 -20.15
N ARG A 22 -0.27 4.83 -20.07
CA ARG A 22 -1.17 4.49 -21.18
C ARG A 22 -0.92 5.35 -22.43
N HIS A 23 -0.53 6.60 -22.24
CA HIS A 23 -0.23 7.54 -23.33
C HIS A 23 1.23 7.48 -23.81
N GLY A 24 2.03 6.53 -23.30
CA GLY A 24 3.40 6.30 -23.76
C GLY A 24 4.43 7.30 -23.24
N GLU A 25 4.05 8.19 -22.32
CA GLU A 25 4.92 9.25 -21.79
C GLU A 25 6.08 8.69 -20.94
N VAL A 26 5.93 7.47 -20.43
CA VAL A 26 6.95 6.76 -19.64
C VAL A 26 7.84 5.86 -20.51
N GLY A 27 7.43 5.58 -21.75
CA GLY A 27 8.09 4.65 -22.65
C GLY A 27 7.92 3.19 -22.25
N ARG A 28 8.89 2.34 -22.60
CA ARG A 28 8.86 0.90 -22.26
C ARG A 28 9.20 0.73 -20.77
N ILE A 29 8.26 0.18 -20.01
CA ILE A 29 8.46 -0.21 -18.61
C ILE A 29 9.42 -1.40 -18.56
N PHE A 30 10.42 -1.33 -17.69
CA PHE A 30 11.35 -2.44 -17.45
C PHE A 30 11.44 -2.85 -15.98
N ALA A 31 11.07 -1.97 -15.05
CA ALA A 31 11.01 -2.26 -13.63
C ALA A 31 9.83 -1.57 -12.94
N ALA A 32 9.22 -2.24 -11.96
CA ALA A 32 8.33 -1.62 -10.98
C ALA A 32 8.63 -2.16 -9.58
N HIS A 33 8.92 -1.28 -8.63
CA HIS A 33 9.30 -1.68 -7.28
C HIS A 33 8.74 -0.78 -6.19
N GLY A 34 8.79 -1.21 -4.93
CA GLY A 34 8.30 -0.40 -3.84
C GLY A 34 8.05 -1.18 -2.56
N SER A 35 7.07 -0.72 -1.78
CA SER A 35 6.74 -1.34 -0.51
C SER A 35 5.33 -1.02 -0.04
N TYR A 36 4.76 -1.86 0.80
CA TYR A 36 3.67 -1.48 1.70
C TYR A 36 4.12 -1.71 3.15
N LEU A 37 4.36 -0.63 3.89
CA LEU A 37 4.88 -0.68 5.26
C LEU A 37 3.90 -0.06 6.27
N GLN A 38 3.71 -0.74 7.39
CA GLN A 38 2.99 -0.28 8.58
C GLN A 38 3.73 -0.70 9.85
N ASP A 39 3.37 -0.11 10.99
CA ASP A 39 3.96 -0.40 12.31
C ASP A 39 2.96 -0.89 13.37
N TRP A 40 1.68 -1.01 13.02
CA TRP A 40 0.61 -1.26 14.01
C TRP A 40 0.60 -2.68 14.60
N MET A 41 1.42 -3.61 14.08
CA MET A 41 1.60 -4.96 14.60
C MET A 41 3.02 -5.22 15.12
N LEU A 42 3.81 -4.17 15.36
CA LEU A 42 5.21 -4.27 15.74
C LEU A 42 5.44 -4.96 17.09
N LEU A 43 4.55 -4.81 18.07
CA LEU A 43 4.76 -5.30 19.43
C LEU A 43 4.24 -6.73 19.60
N GLU A 44 4.86 -7.50 20.49
CA GLU A 44 4.40 -8.85 20.86
C GLU A 44 2.95 -8.87 21.37
N THR A 45 2.49 -7.75 21.95
CA THR A 45 1.14 -7.58 22.51
C THR A 45 0.09 -7.18 21.46
N ASP A 46 0.51 -6.82 20.24
CA ASP A 46 -0.42 -6.46 19.18
C ASP A 46 -1.07 -7.73 18.64
N TYR A 47 -2.29 -8.03 19.09
CA TYR A 47 -3.01 -9.25 18.76
C TYR A 47 -4.47 -8.97 18.44
N ASN A 48 -4.95 -9.51 17.33
CA ASN A 48 -6.37 -9.53 16.96
C ASN A 48 -6.65 -10.72 16.03
N TRP A 49 -7.89 -10.80 15.52
CA TRP A 49 -8.34 -11.87 14.63
C TRP A 49 -7.47 -12.05 13.36
N ARG A 50 -6.73 -11.04 12.90
CA ARG A 50 -5.84 -11.16 11.72
C ARG A 50 -4.60 -12.02 11.99
N VAL A 51 -4.20 -12.18 13.25
CA VAL A 51 -3.08 -13.06 13.64
C VAL A 51 -3.53 -14.53 13.66
N ASP A 52 -4.82 -14.78 13.85
CA ASP A 52 -5.39 -16.11 13.93
C ASP A 52 -5.73 -16.60 12.52
N SER A 53 -4.93 -17.55 11.99
CA SER A 53 -5.11 -18.09 10.64
C SER A 53 -6.47 -18.78 10.43
N ALA A 54 -7.12 -19.26 11.49
CA ALA A 54 -8.46 -19.83 11.41
C ALA A 54 -9.54 -18.78 11.08
N GLN A 55 -9.26 -17.51 11.35
CA GLN A 55 -10.15 -16.37 11.05
C GLN A 55 -9.65 -15.54 9.87
N GLY A 56 -8.36 -15.24 9.82
CA GLY A 56 -7.72 -14.39 8.81
C GLY A 56 -7.27 -15.11 7.53
N GLY A 57 -7.24 -16.45 7.55
CA GLY A 57 -6.70 -17.25 6.46
C GLY A 57 -5.19 -17.51 6.57
N ALA A 58 -4.64 -18.20 5.58
CA ALA A 58 -3.26 -18.71 5.62
C ALA A 58 -2.16 -17.65 5.37
N SER A 59 -2.54 -16.46 4.90
CA SER A 59 -1.62 -15.33 4.69
C SER A 59 -2.21 -14.10 5.37
N ARG A 60 -1.36 -13.36 6.08
CA ARG A 60 -1.75 -12.15 6.80
C ARG A 60 -1.25 -10.93 6.06
N THR A 61 0.02 -10.57 6.20
CA THR A 61 0.53 -9.30 5.68
C THR A 61 0.47 -9.22 4.14
N VAL A 62 0.76 -10.32 3.43
CA VAL A 62 0.71 -10.32 1.97
C VAL A 62 -0.73 -10.20 1.47
N ALA A 63 -1.67 -10.93 2.06
CA ALA A 63 -3.08 -10.86 1.68
C ALA A 63 -3.75 -9.53 2.07
N ASP A 64 -3.48 -9.02 3.27
CA ASP A 64 -4.09 -7.81 3.84
C ASP A 64 -3.62 -6.56 3.09
N ILE A 65 -2.31 -6.29 3.08
CA ILE A 65 -1.76 -5.05 2.50
C ILE A 65 -0.92 -5.27 1.23
N GLY A 66 -0.30 -6.44 1.07
CA GLY A 66 0.45 -6.76 -0.15
C GLY A 66 -0.44 -6.80 -1.39
N SER A 67 -1.68 -7.27 -1.24
CA SER A 67 -2.69 -7.29 -2.31
C SER A 67 -2.99 -5.89 -2.85
N HIS A 68 -3.04 -4.88 -1.99
CA HIS A 68 -3.23 -3.48 -2.39
C HIS A 68 -2.06 -2.93 -3.19
N TRP A 69 -0.81 -3.31 -2.84
CA TRP A 69 0.36 -2.93 -3.63
C TRP A 69 0.34 -3.58 -5.01
N CYS A 70 0.11 -4.90 -5.06
CA CYS A 70 -0.03 -5.67 -6.31
C CYS A 70 -1.13 -5.11 -7.21
N ASP A 71 -2.25 -4.74 -6.64
CA ASP A 71 -3.35 -4.11 -7.35
C ASP A 71 -2.94 -2.76 -7.95
N THR A 72 -2.36 -1.89 -7.12
CA THR A 72 -1.99 -0.51 -7.50
C THR A 72 -0.98 -0.51 -8.64
N VAL A 73 0.05 -1.35 -8.56
CA VAL A 73 1.07 -1.43 -9.62
C VAL A 73 0.51 -1.99 -10.92
N GLN A 74 -0.35 -3.02 -10.86
CA GLN A 74 -1.00 -3.56 -12.06
C GLN A 74 -1.96 -2.54 -12.69
N PHE A 75 -2.65 -1.75 -11.87
CA PHE A 75 -3.48 -0.65 -12.35
C PHE A 75 -2.68 0.45 -13.03
N MET A 76 -1.60 0.93 -12.41
CA MET A 76 -0.74 1.97 -12.98
C MET A 76 -0.08 1.51 -14.28
N THR A 77 0.48 0.30 -14.28
CA THR A 77 1.22 -0.23 -15.43
C THR A 77 0.31 -0.76 -16.55
N GLY A 78 -0.92 -1.13 -16.24
CA GLY A 78 -1.78 -1.89 -17.14
C GLY A 78 -1.28 -3.31 -17.43
N ARG A 79 -0.33 -3.82 -16.63
CA ARG A 79 0.28 -5.15 -16.77
C ARG A 79 -0.20 -6.08 -15.69
N ARG A 80 -0.22 -7.38 -15.99
CA ARG A 80 -0.59 -8.41 -15.00
C ARG A 80 0.65 -9.05 -14.41
N ILE A 81 0.64 -9.27 -13.10
CA ILE A 81 1.65 -10.10 -12.44
C ILE A 81 1.36 -11.56 -12.80
N VAL A 82 2.35 -12.28 -13.33
CA VAL A 82 2.20 -13.67 -13.80
C VAL A 82 3.08 -14.68 -13.05
N GLU A 83 4.17 -14.23 -12.45
CA GLU A 83 5.06 -15.07 -11.65
C GLU A 83 5.53 -14.29 -10.43
N VAL A 84 5.75 -15.00 -9.31
CA VAL A 84 6.30 -14.45 -8.08
C VAL A 84 7.33 -15.40 -7.46
N MET A 85 8.27 -14.82 -6.72
CA MET A 85 9.15 -15.52 -5.78
C MET A 85 9.13 -14.73 -4.48
N ALA A 86 8.78 -15.37 -3.36
CA ALA A 86 8.60 -14.69 -2.09
C ALA A 86 9.45 -15.35 -0.99
N ASP A 87 10.02 -14.52 -0.14
CA ASP A 87 10.61 -14.90 1.14
C ASP A 87 9.78 -14.23 2.25
N LEU A 88 9.14 -15.04 3.08
CA LEU A 88 8.14 -14.61 4.06
C LEU A 88 8.64 -14.93 5.47
N SER A 89 8.35 -14.05 6.41
CA SER A 89 8.81 -14.18 7.79
C SER A 89 7.69 -13.95 8.79
N ILE A 90 7.78 -14.73 9.88
CA ILE A 90 7.02 -14.52 11.11
C ILE A 90 8.02 -13.94 12.11
N VAL A 91 8.02 -12.62 12.25
CA VAL A 91 8.94 -11.90 13.14
C VAL A 91 8.64 -12.24 14.60
N TRP A 92 7.36 -12.37 14.95
CA TRP A 92 6.91 -12.84 16.26
C TRP A 92 6.28 -14.23 16.16
N PRO A 93 7.05 -15.32 16.38
CA PRO A 93 6.54 -16.70 16.30
C PRO A 93 5.48 -16.99 17.37
N THR A 94 5.42 -16.17 18.42
CA THR A 94 4.36 -16.16 19.41
C THR A 94 3.96 -14.73 19.74
N ARG A 95 2.69 -14.49 20.06
CA ARG A 95 2.17 -13.20 20.51
C ARG A 95 1.39 -13.32 21.82
N LYS A 96 1.31 -12.22 22.55
CA LYS A 96 0.58 -12.08 23.82
C LYS A 96 -0.86 -11.64 23.52
N ALA A 97 -1.77 -12.60 23.44
CA ALA A 97 -3.18 -12.35 23.26
C ALA A 97 -3.81 -11.93 24.60
N PRO A 98 -4.63 -10.87 24.66
CA PRO A 98 -5.31 -10.49 25.89
C PRO A 98 -6.31 -11.58 26.30
N VAL A 99 -6.25 -12.02 27.55
CA VAL A 99 -7.27 -12.91 28.12
C VAL A 99 -8.51 -12.05 28.37
N ASN A 100 -9.66 -12.40 27.79
CA ASN A 100 -10.91 -11.62 27.85
C ASN A 100 -11.17 -10.93 29.20
N GLY A 101 -11.31 -9.61 29.18
CA GLY A 101 -11.97 -8.82 30.22
C GLY A 101 -13.13 -8.03 29.62
N LYS A 102 -14.35 -8.57 29.65
CA LYS A 102 -15.56 -7.76 29.48
C LYS A 102 -15.67 -6.79 30.66
N ALA A 103 -15.36 -5.52 30.45
CA ALA A 103 -16.11 -4.34 30.93
C ALA A 103 -15.25 -3.07 30.79
N THR A 104 -15.63 -2.20 29.86
CA THR A 104 -15.02 -0.89 29.57
C THR A 104 -15.25 0.16 30.69
N PHE A 105 -15.67 -0.21 31.90
CA PHE A 105 -15.97 0.75 32.96
C PHE A 105 -15.69 0.21 34.37
N SER A 106 -14.42 0.20 34.78
CA SER A 106 -14.05 0.28 36.19
C SER A 106 -12.65 0.87 36.33
N ALA A 107 -12.55 1.96 37.09
CA ALA A 107 -11.37 2.80 37.25
C ALA A 107 -10.28 2.16 38.14
N VAL A 108 -9.76 1.00 37.73
CA VAL A 108 -8.63 0.36 38.40
C VAL A 108 -7.64 -0.11 37.33
N HIS A 109 -6.38 0.32 37.44
CA HIS A 109 -5.25 -0.23 36.68
C HIS A 109 -4.98 -1.67 37.13
N GLU A 110 -5.86 -2.61 36.78
CA GLU A 110 -5.51 -4.03 36.86
C GLU A 110 -4.50 -4.36 35.76
N ALA A 111 -3.47 -5.13 36.12
CA ALA A 111 -2.50 -5.62 35.16
C ALA A 111 -3.22 -6.51 34.14
N GLN A 112 -3.19 -6.10 32.87
CA GLN A 112 -3.81 -6.84 31.79
C GLN A 112 -3.19 -8.25 31.69
N ALA A 113 -4.01 -9.28 31.86
CA ALA A 113 -3.57 -10.67 31.73
C ALA A 113 -3.43 -11.04 30.25
N TYR A 114 -2.35 -11.75 29.92
CA TYR A 114 -2.05 -12.22 28.56
C TYR A 114 -1.86 -13.73 28.53
N GLU A 115 -2.30 -14.33 27.43
CA GLU A 115 -2.01 -15.71 27.03
C GLU A 115 -1.02 -15.67 25.86
N THR A 116 0.02 -16.50 25.91
CA THR A 116 0.94 -16.65 24.78
C THR A 116 0.31 -17.57 23.74
N ARG A 117 0.19 -17.10 22.50
CA ARG A 117 -0.35 -17.86 21.37
C ARG A 117 0.67 -18.00 20.25
N PRO A 118 0.81 -19.18 19.64
CA PRO A 118 1.63 -19.34 18.45
C PRO A 118 1.05 -18.54 17.28
N VAL A 119 1.93 -18.11 16.37
CA VAL A 119 1.57 -17.43 15.12
C VAL A 119 2.14 -18.24 13.96
N ASP A 120 1.30 -18.51 12.97
CA ASP A 120 1.61 -19.29 11.77
C ASP A 120 1.50 -18.47 10.47
N THR A 121 1.11 -17.19 10.55
CA THR A 121 1.01 -16.26 9.41
C THR A 121 2.12 -15.20 9.40
N GLU A 122 2.62 -14.85 8.21
CA GLU A 122 3.68 -13.86 8.01
C GLU A 122 3.25 -12.44 8.44
N ASP A 123 4.15 -11.68 9.09
CA ASP A 123 4.00 -10.22 9.28
C ASP A 123 4.92 -9.40 8.37
N PHE A 124 5.85 -10.06 7.69
CA PHE A 124 6.87 -9.46 6.83
C PHE A 124 7.14 -10.34 5.61
N GLY A 125 7.46 -9.72 4.47
CA GLY A 125 7.88 -10.46 3.29
C GLY A 125 8.59 -9.60 2.26
N SER A 126 9.49 -10.24 1.52
CA SER A 126 10.12 -9.69 0.31
C SER A 126 9.66 -10.50 -0.89
N VAL A 127 9.13 -9.83 -1.91
CA VAL A 127 8.53 -10.49 -3.07
C VAL A 127 9.16 -9.95 -4.35
N LEU A 128 9.69 -10.84 -5.17
CA LEU A 128 10.05 -10.59 -6.57
C LEU A 128 8.90 -11.01 -7.48
N LEU A 129 8.72 -10.31 -8.59
CA LEU A 129 7.64 -10.60 -9.53
C LEU A 129 8.05 -10.40 -11.00
N ARG A 130 7.27 -11.03 -11.88
CA ARG A 130 7.31 -10.81 -13.34
C ARG A 130 5.94 -10.41 -13.86
N PHE A 131 5.92 -9.44 -14.76
CA PHE A 131 4.71 -9.04 -15.49
C PHE A 131 4.54 -9.79 -16.81
N ASP A 132 3.33 -9.77 -17.36
CA ASP A 132 2.97 -10.43 -18.62
C ASP A 132 3.68 -9.87 -19.86
N ASP A 133 4.26 -8.67 -19.78
CA ASP A 133 5.12 -8.09 -20.83
C ASP A 133 6.62 -8.39 -20.64
N GLY A 134 6.97 -9.20 -19.64
CA GLY A 134 8.34 -9.57 -19.31
C GLY A 134 9.11 -8.57 -18.46
N SER A 135 8.53 -7.40 -18.14
CA SER A 135 9.10 -6.48 -17.14
C SER A 135 9.14 -7.13 -15.76
N LYS A 136 10.06 -6.66 -14.91
CA LYS A 136 10.32 -7.26 -13.59
C LYS A 136 9.90 -6.31 -12.47
N GLY A 137 9.74 -6.83 -11.28
CA GLY A 137 9.49 -5.99 -10.13
C GLY A 137 9.85 -6.63 -8.80
N SER A 138 9.75 -5.82 -7.75
CA SER A 138 9.95 -6.28 -6.39
C SER A 138 9.25 -5.39 -5.38
N PHE A 139 8.66 -5.96 -4.33
CA PHE A 139 8.18 -5.16 -3.21
C PHE A 139 8.44 -5.81 -1.87
N MET A 140 8.55 -4.96 -0.85
CA MET A 140 8.53 -5.39 0.54
C MET A 140 7.15 -5.13 1.14
N VAL A 141 6.67 -6.05 1.95
CA VAL A 141 5.43 -5.88 2.70
C VAL A 141 5.69 -6.13 4.18
N SER A 142 5.20 -5.25 5.05
CA SER A 142 5.48 -5.31 6.47
C SER A 142 4.41 -4.63 7.32
N GLN A 143 3.97 -5.30 8.38
CA GLN A 143 3.16 -4.68 9.44
C GLN A 143 3.96 -4.37 10.71
N VAL A 144 5.28 -4.58 10.65
CA VAL A 144 6.23 -4.49 11.77
C VAL A 144 7.37 -3.50 11.47
N SER A 145 7.13 -2.51 10.61
CA SER A 145 8.12 -1.50 10.22
C SER A 145 7.91 -0.20 10.98
N ALA A 146 8.53 -0.11 12.16
CA ALA A 146 8.44 1.03 13.09
C ALA A 146 8.47 2.40 12.40
N GLY A 147 7.50 3.26 12.73
CA GLY A 147 7.42 4.63 12.21
C GLY A 147 6.65 4.78 10.90
N ARG A 148 6.35 3.69 10.18
CA ARG A 148 5.50 3.72 8.98
C ARG A 148 4.05 3.53 9.35
N LYS A 149 3.19 4.46 8.96
CA LYS A 149 1.77 4.42 9.33
C LYS A 149 0.95 3.69 8.29
N ASN A 150 1.13 4.07 7.03
CA ASN A 150 0.43 3.43 5.91
C ASN A 150 1.16 3.64 4.59
N ARG A 151 2.45 3.29 4.54
CA ARG A 151 3.31 3.64 3.42
C ARG A 151 3.20 2.64 2.28
N LEU A 152 2.17 2.78 1.45
CA LEU A 152 2.12 2.18 0.11
C LEU A 152 2.92 3.09 -0.83
N ALA A 153 4.10 2.63 -1.23
CA ALA A 153 4.99 3.33 -2.15
C ALA A 153 5.23 2.48 -3.41
N VAL A 154 5.16 3.13 -4.58
CA VAL A 154 5.39 2.51 -5.89
C VAL A 154 6.35 3.39 -6.67
N GLU A 155 7.34 2.78 -7.30
CA GLU A 155 8.20 3.38 -8.32
C GLU A 155 8.17 2.52 -9.59
N ILE A 156 8.00 3.16 -10.74
CA ILE A 156 7.93 2.52 -12.06
C ILE A 156 8.99 3.17 -12.94
N ASN A 157 9.92 2.37 -13.45
CA ASN A 157 11.00 2.84 -14.30
C ASN A 157 10.72 2.44 -15.75
N GLY A 158 10.61 3.46 -16.61
CA GLY A 158 10.49 3.30 -18.04
C GLY A 158 11.66 3.91 -18.81
N SER A 159 11.67 3.67 -20.11
CA SER A 159 12.76 4.11 -20.98
C SER A 159 12.84 5.62 -21.18
N LEU A 160 11.78 6.37 -20.89
CA LEU A 160 11.76 7.84 -21.06
C LEU A 160 11.84 8.58 -19.71
N CYS A 161 11.15 8.08 -18.69
CA CYS A 161 11.18 8.65 -17.34
C CYS A 161 10.84 7.58 -16.29
N SER A 162 11.01 7.92 -15.01
CA SER A 162 10.50 7.14 -13.88
C SER A 162 9.37 7.87 -13.18
N LEU A 163 8.44 7.12 -12.60
CA LEU A 163 7.35 7.66 -11.78
C LEU A 163 7.46 7.11 -10.37
N ALA A 164 7.34 7.95 -9.34
CA ALA A 164 7.27 7.49 -7.95
C ALA A 164 6.11 8.15 -7.20
N TRP A 165 5.35 7.33 -6.48
CA TRP A 165 4.21 7.73 -5.67
C TRP A 165 4.30 7.12 -4.27
N ASP A 166 3.93 7.91 -3.26
CA ASP A 166 3.91 7.51 -1.85
C ASP A 166 2.58 7.93 -1.22
N GLN A 167 1.84 6.97 -0.69
CA GLN A 167 0.55 7.24 -0.08
C GLN A 167 0.63 8.15 1.15
N GLU A 168 1.75 8.19 1.87
CA GLU A 168 1.89 9.12 3.01
C GLU A 168 1.89 10.59 2.54
N VAL A 169 2.15 10.85 1.26
CA VAL A 169 2.04 12.17 0.64
C VAL A 169 1.28 12.07 -0.69
N PRO A 170 -0.02 11.69 -0.66
CA PRO A 170 -0.72 11.12 -1.81
C PRO A 170 -0.99 12.13 -2.94
N GLN A 171 -0.87 13.43 -2.65
CA GLN A 171 -1.03 14.52 -3.60
C GLN A 171 0.17 14.71 -4.54
N ARG A 172 1.26 13.97 -4.34
CA ARG A 172 2.51 14.15 -5.08
C ARG A 172 2.84 12.95 -5.95
N LEU A 173 3.20 13.22 -7.20
CA LEU A 173 3.82 12.25 -8.10
C LEU A 173 5.18 12.81 -8.53
N TRP A 174 6.25 12.09 -8.21
CA TRP A 174 7.58 12.41 -8.72
C TRP A 174 7.75 11.82 -10.12
N ILE A 175 8.33 12.61 -11.02
CA ILE A 175 8.64 12.23 -12.39
C ILE A 175 10.14 12.46 -12.60
N GLY A 176 10.90 11.36 -12.60
CA GLY A 176 12.36 11.38 -12.75
C GLY A 176 12.82 11.36 -14.19
N HIS A 177 13.78 12.21 -14.54
CA HIS A 177 14.32 12.32 -15.91
C HIS A 177 15.85 12.21 -15.93
N ARG A 178 16.39 11.69 -17.03
CA ARG A 178 17.85 11.62 -17.23
C ARG A 178 18.44 12.91 -17.80
N GLU A 179 17.75 13.50 -18.77
CA GLU A 179 18.29 14.60 -19.61
C GLU A 179 17.66 15.96 -19.28
N GLN A 180 16.80 16.02 -18.27
CA GLN A 180 16.18 17.25 -17.78
C GLN A 180 15.95 17.13 -16.26
N PRO A 181 15.68 18.26 -15.56
CA PRO A 181 15.35 18.20 -14.14
C PRO A 181 14.12 17.34 -13.85
N ASP A 182 14.15 16.69 -12.70
CA ASP A 182 12.99 15.99 -12.18
C ASP A 182 11.82 16.95 -11.94
N ARG A 183 10.60 16.40 -12.02
CA ARG A 183 9.37 17.15 -11.77
C ARG A 183 8.62 16.54 -10.60
N LEU A 184 8.01 17.40 -9.81
CA LEU A 184 7.07 17.03 -8.76
C LEU A 184 5.70 17.54 -9.17
N LEU A 185 4.82 16.65 -9.59
CA LEU A 185 3.45 16.98 -9.92
C LEU A 185 2.61 16.98 -8.64
N SER A 186 1.82 18.02 -8.45
CA SER A 186 0.79 18.09 -7.41
C SER A 186 -0.58 17.77 -7.99
N ASP A 187 -1.53 17.42 -7.13
CA ASP A 187 -2.94 17.19 -7.47
C ASP A 187 -3.73 18.47 -7.81
N ASP A 188 -3.07 19.49 -8.34
CA ASP A 188 -3.74 20.68 -8.87
C ASP A 188 -4.47 20.30 -10.16
N PRO A 189 -5.81 20.41 -10.24
CA PRO A 189 -6.58 20.00 -11.41
C PRO A 189 -6.09 20.61 -12.73
N SER A 190 -5.49 21.81 -12.69
CA SER A 190 -4.95 22.48 -13.89
C SER A 190 -3.67 21.84 -14.43
N LEU A 191 -2.96 21.08 -13.59
CA LEU A 191 -1.72 20.38 -13.94
C LEU A 191 -1.96 18.90 -14.27
N LEU A 192 -3.17 18.40 -14.00
CA LEU A 192 -3.57 17.03 -14.32
C LEU A 192 -4.09 16.92 -15.74
N ARG A 193 -4.13 15.69 -16.23
CA ARG A 193 -4.82 15.40 -17.49
C ARG A 193 -6.31 15.69 -17.37
N PRO A 194 -6.98 16.17 -18.44
CA PRO A 194 -8.40 16.52 -18.40
C PRO A 194 -9.30 15.39 -17.89
N GLU A 195 -9.00 14.14 -18.26
CA GLU A 195 -9.74 12.95 -17.82
C GLU A 195 -9.58 12.63 -16.32
N ILE A 196 -8.59 13.22 -15.64
CA ILE A 196 -8.28 12.99 -14.21
C ILE A 196 -8.61 14.22 -13.36
N ALA A 197 -8.74 15.41 -13.96
CA ALA A 197 -8.96 16.67 -13.25
C ALA A 197 -10.15 16.60 -12.27
N ASP A 198 -11.24 15.93 -12.65
CA ASP A 198 -12.43 15.78 -11.81
C ASP A 198 -12.21 14.91 -10.54
N SER A 199 -11.17 14.07 -10.52
CA SER A 199 -10.78 13.27 -9.36
C SER A 199 -9.99 14.08 -8.31
N ALA A 200 -9.44 15.23 -8.71
CA ALA A 200 -8.80 16.18 -7.82
C ALA A 200 -9.87 17.13 -7.25
N HIS A 201 -10.52 16.70 -6.16
CA HIS A 201 -11.65 17.42 -5.57
C HIS A 201 -11.28 18.73 -4.83
N TYR A 202 -10.02 19.17 -4.86
CA TYR A 202 -9.59 20.40 -4.20
C TYR A 202 -8.63 21.23 -5.08
N PRO A 203 -8.68 22.57 -4.99
CA PRO A 203 -7.64 23.43 -5.56
C PRO A 203 -6.27 23.08 -4.97
N GLY A 204 -5.21 23.17 -5.79
CA GLY A 204 -3.85 22.85 -5.38
C GLY A 204 -3.48 23.48 -4.02
N GLY A 205 -3.00 22.65 -3.09
CA GLY A 205 -2.55 23.08 -1.76
C GLY A 205 -3.42 22.66 -0.55
N HIS A 206 -4.59 22.04 -0.76
CA HIS A 206 -5.41 21.54 0.35
C HIS A 206 -5.12 20.05 0.64
N MET A 207 -4.53 19.77 1.80
CA MET A 207 -4.32 18.38 2.26
C MET A 207 -5.66 17.68 2.50
N ARG A 208 -5.75 16.44 2.00
CA ARG A 208 -6.93 15.58 2.18
C ARG A 208 -6.98 15.08 3.64
N ALA A 209 -7.70 15.77 4.51
CA ALA A 209 -8.19 15.18 5.76
C ALA A 209 -9.47 14.40 5.45
N GLY A 210 -9.47 13.09 5.68
CA GLY A 210 -10.62 12.24 5.39
C GLY A 210 -11.89 12.73 6.09
N ARG A 211 -12.90 13.14 5.32
CA ARG A 211 -14.28 13.23 5.77
C ARG A 211 -15.17 12.56 4.75
N THR A 212 -15.67 11.39 5.10
CA THR A 212 -16.81 10.76 4.44
C THR A 212 -18.00 11.73 4.50
N PRO A 213 -18.62 12.13 3.38
CA PRO A 213 -19.88 12.84 3.45
C PRO A 213 -20.96 11.82 3.83
N LEU A 214 -21.43 11.89 5.08
CA LEU A 214 -22.74 11.37 5.43
C LEU A 214 -23.76 12.22 4.67
N ARG A 215 -24.36 11.65 3.62
CA ARG A 215 -25.64 12.14 3.11
C ARG A 215 -26.74 11.41 3.87
N ILE A 216 -27.55 12.18 4.60
CA ILE A 216 -28.90 11.82 5.02
C ILE A 216 -29.81 12.02 3.81
#